data_AF-A0A8X6LX03-F1
#
_entry.id   AF-A0A8X6LX03-F1
#
_cell.length_a   1.000
_cell.length_b   1.000
_cell.length_c   1.000
_cell.angle_alpha   90.00
_cell.angle_beta   90.00
_cell.angle_gamma   90.00
#
_symmetry.space_group_name_H-M   'P 1'
#
loop_
_entity.id
_entity.type
_entity.pdbx_description
1 polymer ?
#
loop_
_entity_poly.entity_id
_entity_poly.type
_entity_poly.pdbx_seq_one_letter_code
_entity_poly.pdbx_strand_id
1 'polypeptide(L)'
;MRSIKEPLRKIISRANLTFEETMTILAEIENVLNHRPLTYVSDDVSDPESLTPANFLLVGHKNDYPFNFSELLNNSITRESLLKRKYYQTKLLSQFWKKWKDNYLLNIRSFHHFPKPSVERNLRVGDVVILEGNTKSKFLWDLGRIAKVMQGRDGLVRSCVVKD
;
A
#
# COMPACT_ATOMS: atom_id res chain seq x y z
N MET A 1 -11.95 4.65 6.51
CA MET A 1 -11.66 3.51 7.44
C MET A 1 -12.24 2.15 7.04
N ARG A 2 -13.31 2.06 6.24
CA ARG A 2 -13.93 0.76 5.86
C ARG A 2 -12.97 -0.16 5.08
N SER A 3 -12.13 0.43 4.21
CA SER A 3 -11.12 -0.26 3.42
C SER A 3 -10.11 -1.07 4.24
N ILE A 4 -9.85 -0.69 5.50
CA ILE A 4 -8.90 -1.38 6.41
C ILE A 4 -9.64 -2.37 7.31
N LYS A 5 -10.77 -1.95 7.89
CA LYS A 5 -11.51 -2.76 8.88
C LYS A 5 -11.99 -4.09 8.32
N GLU A 6 -12.47 -4.11 7.07
CA GLU A 6 -12.99 -5.35 6.47
C GLU A 6 -11.90 -6.39 6.16
N PRO A 7 -10.78 -6.04 5.48
CA PRO A 7 -9.64 -6.96 5.32
C PRO A 7 -9.07 -7.43 6.66
N LEU A 8 -8.93 -6.52 7.63
CA LEU A 8 -8.39 -6.82 8.95
C LEU A 8 -9.26 -7.84 9.68
N ARG A 9 -10.58 -7.59 9.75
CA ARG A 9 -11.53 -8.52 10.37
C ARG A 9 -11.48 -9.88 9.70
N LYS A 10 -11.41 -9.96 8.38
CA LYS A 10 -11.38 -11.25 7.65
C LYS A 10 -10.13 -12.09 7.97
N ILE A 11 -9.04 -11.44 8.34
CA ILE A 11 -7.75 -12.10 8.56
C ILE A 11 -7.57 -12.46 10.03
N ILE A 12 -7.86 -11.53 10.93
CA ILE A 12 -7.76 -11.78 12.37
C ILE A 12 -8.85 -12.74 12.85
N SER A 13 -10.09 -12.63 12.37
CA SER A 13 -11.22 -13.44 12.90
C SER A 13 -11.07 -14.95 12.72
N ARG A 14 -10.21 -15.39 11.80
CA ARG A 14 -9.96 -16.81 11.52
C ARG A 14 -8.53 -17.23 11.86
N ALA A 15 -7.73 -16.31 12.38
CA ALA A 15 -6.35 -16.57 12.71
C ALA A 15 -6.20 -16.93 14.18
N ASN A 16 -5.42 -17.98 14.46
CA ASN A 16 -5.00 -18.29 15.82
C ASN A 16 -3.69 -17.51 16.06
N LEU A 17 -3.79 -16.35 16.69
CA LEU A 17 -2.70 -15.42 16.97
C LEU A 17 -2.64 -15.14 18.47
N THR A 18 -1.42 -15.09 19.01
CA THR A 18 -1.20 -14.52 20.34
C THR A 18 -1.37 -13.00 20.29
N PHE A 19 -1.39 -12.38 21.47
CA PHE A 19 -1.49 -10.93 21.58
C PHE A 19 -0.31 -10.24 20.88
N GLU A 20 0.90 -10.73 21.12
CA GLU A 20 2.16 -10.20 20.60
C GLU A 20 2.22 -10.30 19.07
N GLU A 21 1.73 -11.40 18.52
CA GLU A 21 1.71 -11.62 17.07
C GLU A 21 0.63 -10.78 16.39
N THR A 22 -0.49 -10.55 17.07
CA THR A 22 -1.52 -9.62 16.60
C THR A 22 -0.96 -8.19 16.57
N MET A 23 -0.27 -7.76 17.63
CA MET A 23 0.41 -6.46 17.68
C MET A 23 1.45 -6.32 16.56
N THR A 24 2.27 -7.34 16.34
CA THR A 24 3.28 -7.34 15.26
C THR A 24 2.61 -7.20 13.88
N ILE A 25 1.55 -7.97 13.62
CA ILE A 25 0.80 -7.88 12.36
C ILE A 25 0.18 -6.49 12.20
N LEU A 26 -0.39 -5.90 13.25
CA LEU A 26 -0.98 -4.56 13.21
C LEU A 26 0.07 -3.48 12.94
N ALA A 27 1.23 -3.56 13.58
CA ALA A 27 2.35 -2.63 13.35
C ALA A 27 2.89 -2.72 11.92
N GLU A 28 3.04 -3.93 11.38
CA GLU A 28 3.36 -4.12 9.96
C GLU A 28 2.27 -3.52 9.06
N ILE A 29 1.00 -3.67 9.46
CA ILE A 29 -0.10 -3.14 8.68
C ILE A 29 -0.05 -1.61 8.63
N GLU A 30 0.07 -0.99 9.80
CA GLU A 30 0.23 0.45 9.96
C GLU A 30 1.39 0.99 9.13
N ASN A 31 2.55 0.33 9.21
CA ASN A 31 3.74 0.76 8.51
C ASN A 31 3.51 0.85 7.00
N VAL A 32 2.92 -0.19 6.39
CA VAL A 32 2.61 -0.19 4.95
C VAL A 32 1.57 0.89 4.61
N LEU A 33 0.52 1.02 5.42
CA LEU A 33 -0.49 2.05 5.19
C LEU A 33 0.11 3.45 5.23
N ASN A 34 1.03 3.71 6.14
CA ASN A 34 1.65 5.02 6.30
C ASN A 34 2.69 5.33 5.23
N HIS A 35 3.27 4.33 4.58
CA HIS A 35 4.19 4.53 3.44
C HIS A 35 3.47 4.51 2.08
N ARG A 36 2.14 4.52 2.04
CA ARG A 36 1.40 4.62 0.76
C ARG A 36 1.60 6.02 0.14
N PRO A 37 1.78 6.14 -1.18
CA PRO A 37 1.88 7.44 -1.84
C PRO A 37 0.54 8.19 -1.77
N LEU A 38 0.59 9.48 -1.42
CA LEU A 38 -0.54 10.43 -1.51
C LEU A 38 -0.43 11.28 -2.77
N THR A 39 0.76 11.84 -3.00
CA THR A 39 1.12 12.67 -4.14
C THR A 39 2.63 12.55 -4.36
N TYR A 40 3.15 13.03 -5.48
CA TYR A 40 4.58 13.18 -5.72
C TYR A 40 5.06 14.53 -5.20
N VAL A 41 6.33 14.61 -4.78
CA VAL A 41 6.97 15.86 -4.32
C VAL A 41 7.73 16.54 -5.45
N SER A 42 8.33 15.77 -6.37
CA SER A 42 9.21 16.26 -7.42
C SER A 42 8.64 16.09 -8.83
N ASP A 43 8.98 17.04 -9.71
CA ASP A 43 8.73 16.96 -11.15
C ASP A 43 9.76 16.10 -11.90
N ASP A 44 10.83 15.68 -11.23
CA ASP A 44 11.88 14.85 -11.79
C ASP A 44 11.45 13.37 -11.85
N VAL A 45 11.58 12.76 -13.03
CA VAL A 45 11.28 11.33 -13.25
C VAL A 45 12.34 10.46 -12.56
N SER A 46 13.55 10.98 -12.38
CA SER A 46 14.66 10.24 -11.77
C SER A 46 14.63 10.21 -10.24
N ASP A 47 13.82 11.06 -9.62
CA ASP A 47 13.59 11.08 -8.17
C ASP A 47 12.08 11.10 -7.85
N PRO A 48 11.39 9.96 -8.02
CA PRO A 48 9.97 9.83 -7.76
C PRO A 48 9.69 9.74 -6.25
N GLU A 49 10.21 10.68 -5.45
CA GLU A 49 9.89 10.72 -4.03
C GLU A 49 8.41 11.07 -3.87
N SER A 50 7.64 10.08 -3.41
CA SER A 50 6.23 10.25 -3.12
C SER A 50 6.05 10.81 -1.72
N LEU A 51 5.20 11.82 -1.59
CA LEU A 51 4.67 12.27 -0.32
C LEU A 51 3.72 11.20 0.22
N THR A 52 4.08 10.61 1.35
CA THR A 52 3.32 9.57 2.06
C THR A 52 2.75 10.13 3.37
N PRO A 53 1.73 9.51 3.98
CA PRO A 53 1.30 9.88 5.33
C PRO A 53 2.46 9.87 6.36
N ALA A 54 3.40 8.92 6.21
CA ALA A 54 4.58 8.81 7.06
C ALA A 54 5.43 10.08 7.04
N ASN A 55 5.52 10.80 5.91
CA ASN A 55 6.26 12.07 5.86
C ASN A 55 5.67 13.15 6.77
N PHE A 56 4.38 13.08 7.10
CA PHE A 56 3.73 14.00 8.05
C PHE A 56 3.73 13.47 9.48
N LEU A 57 3.57 12.15 9.64
CA LEU A 57 3.43 11.50 10.94
C LEU A 57 4.77 11.21 11.63
N LEU A 58 5.84 11.02 10.84
CA LEU A 58 7.15 10.57 11.32
C LEU A 58 8.23 11.65 11.16
N VAL A 59 7.87 12.94 11.08
CA VAL A 59 8.85 14.04 11.00
C VAL A 59 9.82 13.94 12.18
N GLY A 60 11.08 13.59 11.89
CA GLY A 60 12.14 13.43 12.90
C GLY A 60 12.28 12.04 13.54
N HIS A 61 11.39 11.09 13.25
CA HIS A 61 11.51 9.71 13.73
C HIS A 61 12.14 8.82 12.65
N LYS A 62 13.35 8.32 12.92
CA LYS A 62 13.88 7.16 12.19
C LYS A 62 13.00 5.96 12.52
N ASN A 63 12.76 5.10 11.53
CA ASN A 63 12.11 3.80 11.72
C ASN A 63 12.94 2.93 12.69
N ASP A 64 12.87 3.21 13.97
CA ASP A 64 13.36 2.32 15.00
C ASP A 64 12.31 1.22 15.12
N TYR A 65 12.54 0.14 14.38
CA TYR A 65 11.78 -1.10 14.47
C TYR A 65 11.79 -1.53 15.94
N PRO A 66 10.66 -1.51 16.67
CA PRO A 66 10.74 -1.79 18.08
C PRO A 66 10.73 -3.30 18.28
N PHE A 67 11.44 -3.71 19.32
CA PHE A 67 11.45 -5.02 19.98
C PHE A 67 12.43 -6.09 19.48
N ASN A 68 13.51 -6.20 20.25
CA ASN A 68 14.35 -7.39 20.35
C ASN A 68 13.56 -8.47 21.14
N PHE A 69 12.77 -9.30 20.45
CA PHE A 69 11.91 -10.33 21.05
C PHE A 69 12.66 -11.52 21.67
N SER A 70 13.99 -11.48 21.76
CA SER A 70 14.81 -12.56 22.31
C SER A 70 14.44 -12.88 23.78
N GLU A 71 13.92 -11.92 24.54
CA GLU A 71 13.52 -12.12 25.95
C GLU A 71 12.21 -12.90 26.14
N LEU A 72 11.38 -13.06 25.10
CA LEU A 72 10.08 -13.75 25.18
C LEU A 72 10.13 -15.20 24.64
N LEU A 73 11.26 -15.61 24.07
CA LEU A 73 11.43 -16.96 23.56
C LEU A 73 11.77 -17.90 24.72
N ASN A 74 10.77 -18.65 25.17
CA ASN A 74 11.02 -19.81 26.03
C ASN A 74 12.02 -20.76 25.33
N ASN A 75 13.02 -21.23 26.08
CA ASN A 75 14.07 -22.16 25.62
C ASN A 75 13.55 -23.50 25.03
N SER A 76 12.24 -23.74 25.10
CA SER A 76 11.55 -24.92 24.56
C SER A 76 11.06 -24.77 23.11
N ILE A 77 11.18 -23.59 22.49
CA ILE A 77 10.69 -23.35 21.13
C ILE A 77 11.74 -23.76 20.10
N THR A 78 11.39 -24.71 19.23
CA THR A 78 12.29 -25.13 18.14
C THR A 78 12.32 -24.10 17.00
N ARG A 79 13.48 -23.99 16.33
CA ARG A 79 13.66 -23.16 15.12
C ARG A 79 12.59 -23.44 14.05
N GLU A 80 12.22 -24.71 13.85
CA GLU A 80 11.18 -25.11 12.89
C GLU A 80 9.80 -24.57 13.24
N SER A 81 9.44 -24.57 14.53
CA SER A 81 8.19 -23.98 15.01
C SER A 81 8.15 -22.48 14.73
N LEU A 82 9.24 -21.76 15.01
CA LEU A 82 9.37 -20.32 14.72
C LEU A 82 9.27 -20.02 13.21
N LEU A 83 9.92 -20.82 12.37
CA LEU A 83 9.83 -20.66 10.91
C LEU A 83 8.41 -20.89 10.39
N LYS A 84 7.73 -21.94 10.87
CA LYS A 84 6.31 -22.19 10.55
C LYS A 84 5.43 -21.03 10.98
N ARG A 85 5.70 -20.46 12.17
CA ARG A 85 4.94 -19.35 12.71
C ARG A 85 5.14 -18.06 11.92
N LYS A 86 6.39 -17.71 11.62
CA LYS A 86 6.74 -16.58 10.76
C LYS A 86 6.13 -16.71 9.36
N TYR A 87 6.17 -17.92 8.78
CA TYR A 87 5.53 -18.19 7.50
C TYR A 87 4.01 -17.97 7.56
N TYR A 88 3.36 -18.42 8.62
CA TYR A 88 1.93 -18.20 8.83
C TYR A 88 1.58 -16.71 8.95
N GLN A 89 2.32 -15.94 9.76
CA GLN A 89 2.14 -14.50 9.89
C GLN A 89 2.34 -13.80 8.54
N THR A 90 3.40 -14.15 7.80
CA THR A 90 3.68 -13.62 6.45
C THR A 90 2.53 -13.92 5.48
N LYS A 91 1.95 -15.14 5.55
CA LYS A 91 0.81 -15.52 4.72
C LYS A 91 -0.43 -14.67 5.02
N LEU A 92 -0.73 -14.41 6.30
CA LEU A 92 -1.84 -13.55 6.71
C LEU A 92 -1.65 -12.13 6.20
N LEU A 93 -0.45 -11.58 6.34
CA LEU A 93 -0.10 -10.27 5.81
C LEU A 93 -0.28 -10.22 4.30
N SER A 94 0.22 -11.20 3.54
CA SER A 94 0.01 -11.25 2.08
C SER A 94 -1.47 -11.28 1.69
N GLN A 95 -2.31 -12.00 2.44
CA GLN A 95 -3.75 -12.01 2.23
C GLN A 95 -4.39 -10.64 2.53
N PHE A 96 -3.89 -9.94 3.55
CA PHE A 96 -4.33 -8.59 3.89
C PHE A 96 -4.00 -7.65 2.75
N TRP A 97 -2.76 -7.69 2.28
CA TRP A 97 -2.26 -6.82 1.22
C TRP A 97 -3.05 -6.94 -0.06
N LYS A 98 -3.31 -8.16 -0.50
CA LYS A 98 -4.14 -8.40 -1.67
C LYS A 98 -5.52 -7.73 -1.53
N LYS A 99 -6.23 -8.04 -0.44
CA LYS A 99 -7.59 -7.53 -0.22
C LYS A 99 -7.64 -6.02 -0.01
N TRP A 100 -6.72 -5.48 0.76
CA TRP A 100 -6.67 -4.06 1.04
C TRP A 100 -6.32 -3.26 -0.22
N LYS A 101 -5.33 -3.72 -1.01
CA LYS A 101 -4.96 -3.09 -2.29
C LYS A 101 -6.15 -3.07 -3.25
N ASP A 102 -6.79 -4.22 -3.45
CA ASP A 102 -7.95 -4.33 -4.35
C ASP A 102 -9.07 -3.35 -3.93
N ASN A 103 -9.40 -3.33 -2.63
CA ASN A 103 -10.40 -2.40 -2.11
C ASN A 103 -9.97 -0.93 -2.23
N TYR A 104 -8.70 -0.64 -2.00
CA TYR A 104 -8.17 0.72 -2.05
C TYR A 104 -8.20 1.28 -3.47
N LEU A 105 -7.71 0.51 -4.46
CA LEU A 105 -7.74 0.89 -5.87
C LEU A 105 -9.18 1.06 -6.38
N LEU A 106 -10.10 0.19 -5.96
CA LEU A 106 -11.54 0.36 -6.25
C LEU A 106 -12.11 1.67 -5.69
N ASN A 107 -11.70 2.06 -4.47
CA ASN A 107 -12.14 3.32 -3.86
C ASN A 107 -11.56 4.54 -4.58
N ILE A 108 -10.31 4.48 -5.06
CA ILE A 108 -9.72 5.55 -5.90
C ILE A 108 -10.52 5.66 -7.20
N ARG A 109 -10.77 4.54 -7.87
CA ARG A 109 -11.52 4.53 -9.13
C ARG A 109 -12.94 5.09 -8.98
N SER A 110 -13.65 4.73 -7.90
CA SER A 110 -14.99 5.26 -7.64
C SER A 110 -14.96 6.75 -7.25
N PHE A 111 -13.92 7.19 -6.53
CA PHE A 111 -13.70 8.62 -6.26
C PHE A 111 -13.51 9.43 -7.55
N HIS A 112 -12.90 8.87 -8.60
CA HIS A 112 -12.80 9.54 -9.90
C HIS A 112 -14.05 9.42 -10.79
N HIS A 113 -15.06 8.64 -10.38
CA HIS A 113 -16.26 8.35 -11.17
C HIS A 113 -17.53 9.06 -10.66
N PHE A 114 -17.40 10.13 -9.85
CA PHE A 114 -18.57 10.90 -9.40
C PHE A 114 -19.42 11.40 -10.60
N PRO A 115 -20.76 11.45 -10.45
CA PRO A 115 -21.72 11.71 -11.55
C PRO A 115 -21.60 13.11 -12.17
N LYS A 116 -20.80 13.99 -11.58
CA LYS A 116 -20.22 15.14 -12.25
C LYS A 116 -18.73 14.84 -12.38
N PRO A 117 -18.24 14.19 -13.45
CA PRO A 117 -16.83 14.24 -13.75
C PRO A 117 -16.49 15.72 -13.76
N SER A 118 -15.54 16.15 -12.93
CA SER A 118 -15.00 17.49 -13.07
C SER A 118 -14.39 17.54 -14.47
N VAL A 119 -15.14 18.09 -15.43
CA VAL A 119 -14.69 18.32 -16.82
C VAL A 119 -13.34 19.03 -16.82
N GLU A 120 -13.02 19.73 -15.72
CA GLU A 120 -11.79 20.47 -15.46
C GLU A 120 -10.52 19.62 -15.35
N ARG A 121 -10.58 18.29 -15.09
CA ARG A 121 -9.36 17.49 -14.85
C ARG A 121 -9.32 16.16 -15.61
N ASN A 122 -9.37 16.26 -16.94
CA ASN A 122 -8.94 15.18 -17.83
C ASN A 122 -7.43 14.91 -17.62
N LEU A 123 -6.98 13.67 -17.80
CA LEU A 123 -5.55 13.31 -17.70
C LEU A 123 -4.72 14.08 -18.73
N ARG A 124 -3.52 14.51 -18.35
CA ARG A 124 -2.61 15.29 -19.18
C ARG A 124 -1.24 14.62 -19.27
N VAL A 125 -0.52 14.95 -20.34
CA VAL A 125 0.91 14.62 -20.44
C VAL A 125 1.63 15.30 -19.27
N GLY A 126 2.48 14.54 -18.57
CA GLY A 126 3.17 14.99 -17.37
C GLY A 126 2.50 14.59 -16.05
N ASP A 127 1.23 14.19 -16.06
CA ASP A 127 0.58 13.70 -14.83
C ASP A 127 1.29 12.43 -14.34
N VAL A 128 1.53 12.35 -13.04
CA VAL A 128 2.06 11.16 -12.37
C VAL A 128 0.90 10.27 -11.97
N VAL A 129 1.04 8.97 -12.26
CA VAL A 129 0.03 7.96 -12.01
C VAL A 129 0.64 6.78 -11.25
N ILE A 130 -0.19 6.11 -10.45
CA ILE A 130 0.18 4.85 -9.81
C ILE A 130 0.02 3.73 -10.84
N LEU A 131 1.06 2.93 -11.02
CA LEU A 131 1.07 1.77 -11.89
C LEU A 131 0.63 0.53 -11.12
N GLU A 132 -0.48 -0.07 -11.57
CA GLU A 132 -0.87 -1.38 -11.06
C GLU A 132 -0.03 -2.46 -11.76
N GLY A 133 1.16 -2.72 -11.20
CA GLY A 133 2.10 -3.72 -11.68
C GLY A 133 2.10 -5.03 -10.89
N ASN A 134 2.92 -5.98 -11.34
CA ASN A 134 3.16 -7.25 -10.65
C ASN A 134 4.25 -7.12 -9.55
N THR A 135 4.39 -5.93 -8.99
CA THR A 135 5.42 -5.56 -8.02
C THR A 135 5.29 -6.46 -6.79
N LYS A 136 6.36 -7.20 -6.49
CA LYS A 136 6.37 -8.18 -5.39
C LYS A 136 6.47 -7.52 -4.01
N SER A 137 6.88 -6.25 -3.96
CA SER A 137 7.05 -5.51 -2.71
C SER A 137 5.77 -4.77 -2.34
N LYS A 138 5.29 -5.04 -1.12
CA LYS A 138 4.17 -4.34 -0.46
C LYS A 138 4.47 -2.86 -0.15
N PHE A 139 5.73 -2.43 -0.30
CA PHE A 139 6.18 -1.06 -0.04
C PHE A 139 6.49 -0.27 -1.32
N LEU A 140 6.58 -0.94 -2.47
CA LEU A 140 6.86 -0.29 -3.74
C LEU A 140 5.56 -0.11 -4.49
N TRP A 141 5.14 1.14 -4.59
CA TRP A 141 4.12 1.56 -5.53
C TRP A 141 4.86 2.11 -6.72
N ASP A 142 4.84 1.37 -7.82
CA ASP A 142 5.47 1.86 -9.04
C ASP A 142 4.70 3.09 -9.50
N LEU A 143 5.42 4.18 -9.68
CA LEU A 143 4.88 5.43 -10.20
C LEU A 143 5.37 5.55 -11.64
N GLY A 144 4.51 6.12 -12.49
CA GLY A 144 4.88 6.44 -13.85
C GLY A 144 4.35 7.79 -14.25
N ARG A 145 4.93 8.38 -15.29
CA ARG A 145 4.51 9.67 -15.83
C ARG A 145 3.83 9.50 -17.18
N ILE A 146 2.67 10.14 -17.38
CA ILE A 146 1.97 10.08 -18.66
C ILE A 146 2.82 10.76 -19.74
N ALA A 147 3.28 9.97 -20.71
CA ALA A 147 4.03 10.44 -21.87
C ALA A 147 3.09 10.84 -23.02
N LYS A 148 1.95 10.18 -23.16
CA LYS A 148 0.96 10.46 -24.21
C LYS A 148 -0.45 10.13 -23.73
N VAL A 149 -1.43 10.95 -24.12
CA VAL A 149 -2.86 10.69 -23.90
C VAL A 149 -3.57 10.33 -25.20
N MET A 150 -4.53 9.43 -25.12
CA MET A 150 -5.42 9.06 -26.22
C MET A 150 -6.85 9.47 -25.86
N GLN A 151 -7.33 10.48 -26.56
CA GLN A 151 -8.67 11.04 -26.37
C GLN A 151 -9.67 10.38 -27.32
N GLY A 152 -10.90 10.19 -26.85
CA GLY A 152 -12.01 9.77 -27.69
C GLY A 152 -12.64 10.95 -28.45
N ARG A 153 -13.65 10.65 -29.27
CA ARG A 153 -14.39 11.64 -30.06
C ARG A 153 -15.13 12.69 -29.23
N ASP A 154 -15.37 12.40 -27.96
CA ASP A 154 -16.01 13.28 -26.96
C ASP A 154 -15.00 14.12 -26.16
N GLY A 155 -13.71 14.08 -26.51
CA GLY A 155 -12.65 14.82 -25.81
C GLY A 155 -12.17 14.18 -24.50
N LEU A 156 -12.74 13.05 -24.07
CA LEU A 156 -12.35 12.38 -22.82
C LEU A 156 -11.16 11.43 -23.04
N VAL A 157 -10.16 11.47 -22.14
CA VAL A 157 -9.03 10.53 -22.16
C VAL A 157 -9.49 9.17 -21.64
N ARG A 158 -9.28 8.13 -22.45
CA ARG A 158 -9.64 6.74 -22.10
C ARG A 158 -8.43 5.85 -21.91
N SER A 159 -7.29 6.23 -22.48
CA SER A 159 -6.03 5.50 -22.37
C SER A 159 -4.85 6.46 -22.44
N CYS A 160 -3.73 6.06 -21.84
CA CYS A 160 -2.49 6.82 -21.86
C CYS A 160 -1.29 5.87 -22.01
N VAL A 161 -0.21 6.40 -22.57
CA VAL A 161 1.10 5.76 -22.57
C VAL A 161 1.87 6.35 -21.39
N VAL A 162 2.39 5.47 -20.53
CA VAL A 162 3.15 5.85 -19.35
C VAL A 162 4.62 5.52 -19.59
N LYS A 163 5.50 6.39 -19.11
CA LYS A 163 6.95 6.20 -19.08
C LYS A 163 7.38 6.00 -17.63
N ASP A 164 8.16 4.94 -17.44
CA ASP A 164 8.87 4.61 -16.20
C ASP A 164 10.29 5.20 -16.23
#